data_AF-A0AA35REI6-F1
#
_entry.id   AF-A0AA35REI6-F1
#
_cell.length_a   1.000
_cell.length_b   1.000
_cell.length_c   1.000
_cell.angle_alpha   90.00
_cell.angle_beta   90.00
_cell.angle_gamma   90.00
#
_symmetry.space_group_name_H-M   'P 1'
#
loop_
_entity.id
_entity.type
_entity.pdbx_description
1 polymer ?
#
loop_
_entity_poly.entity_id
_entity_poly.type
_entity_poly.pdbx_seq_one_letter_code
_entity_poly.pdbx_strand_id
1 'polypeptide(L)'
;MTPSEEHYVTMETTREKSTEELREMARDYNSVYLHKLIFPCALLAAGSVIEMTEKVLQGKLPSGVTVVRPPGHHAVTEKCMGFCIFNSVAIAAKVAIDNHNISRILIVDWDVHHGNATQEQFYDDKRVLYFSLHRYDNAMFYPKSTAAGPTHMGGVSAKGYNVNMAWSGKMMGDPEYLAAFHHLLLPIASEFNPELVLVSCGLDAAKDDPLGRYHVSPVGYAHMTHLLRGLAGGKMVVAHEGGYNLKSISESMAAIVSVLLGDPLPCLPDKMVPNDDAVDCIRAVVSAQIPYWKSLRIFGSVGAKEMQYFDNSPDFEEPESHDQTQESRDRSGDVGGASGGNEDIGDSLLSNLREMAIGETMMFAVTPKSDCEHLTTLSPKPLPPDIASHRCEECNEEREPWVCLQCHHVYCGRYVNGHMLGHSGGSAHPLAISLADISVWCFLCDSYIHHPSLTPAKSSVHLSKFGEHPSSGQQH
;
A
#
# COMPACT_ATOMS: atom_id res chain seq x y z
N MET A 1 -2.51 -2.33 -27.94
CA MET A 1 -2.12 -1.35 -26.89
C MET A 1 -3.38 -0.94 -26.17
N THR A 2 -3.27 -0.22 -25.06
CA THR A 2 -4.43 0.33 -24.34
C THR A 2 -4.40 1.83 -24.51
N PRO A 3 -5.47 2.44 -25.07
CA PRO A 3 -6.62 1.81 -25.71
C PRO A 3 -6.27 1.03 -26.99
N SER A 4 -7.20 0.20 -27.48
CA SER A 4 -7.12 -0.31 -28.85
C SER A 4 -7.20 0.83 -29.87
N GLU A 5 -6.72 0.59 -31.08
CA GLU A 5 -6.80 1.57 -32.16
C GLU A 5 -8.26 1.91 -32.49
N GLU A 6 -9.14 0.89 -32.51
CA GLU A 6 -10.57 1.07 -32.74
C GLU A 6 -11.23 1.92 -31.65
N HIS A 7 -10.94 1.64 -30.36
CA HIS A 7 -11.47 2.42 -29.25
C HIS A 7 -10.94 3.87 -29.27
N TYR A 8 -9.64 4.05 -29.56
CA TYR A 8 -9.03 5.37 -29.72
C TYR A 8 -9.74 6.20 -30.80
N VAL A 9 -9.89 5.64 -32.01
CA VAL A 9 -10.54 6.31 -33.14
C VAL A 9 -12.01 6.59 -32.82
N THR A 10 -12.70 5.63 -32.20
CA THR A 10 -14.10 5.80 -31.77
C THR A 10 -14.24 6.98 -30.82
N MET A 11 -13.37 7.09 -29.81
CA MET A 11 -13.35 8.22 -28.89
C MET A 11 -12.96 9.53 -29.56
N GLU A 12 -12.07 9.52 -30.56
CA GLU A 12 -11.70 10.72 -31.32
C GLU A 12 -12.91 11.35 -32.04
N THR A 13 -13.82 10.52 -32.57
CA THR A 13 -15.04 11.01 -33.25
C THR A 13 -15.96 11.83 -32.35
N THR A 14 -15.85 11.71 -31.02
CA THR A 14 -16.72 12.43 -30.07
C THR A 14 -16.61 13.96 -30.21
N ARG A 15 -15.50 14.47 -30.76
CA ARG A 15 -15.24 15.90 -30.97
C ARG A 15 -16.22 16.55 -31.94
N GLU A 16 -16.69 15.78 -32.93
CA GLU A 16 -17.51 16.26 -34.04
C GLU A 16 -19.00 15.95 -33.87
N LYS A 17 -19.36 15.19 -32.81
CA LYS A 17 -20.73 14.78 -32.54
C LYS A 17 -21.50 15.86 -31.78
N SER A 18 -22.78 15.99 -32.11
CA SER A 18 -23.74 16.77 -31.34
C SER A 18 -23.98 16.17 -29.95
N THR A 19 -24.52 16.96 -29.03
CA THR A 19 -24.87 16.49 -27.68
C THR A 19 -25.83 15.30 -27.70
N GLU A 20 -26.75 15.22 -28.68
CA GLU A 20 -27.69 14.10 -28.76
C GLU A 20 -27.02 12.82 -29.24
N GLU A 21 -26.18 12.90 -30.27
CA GLU A 21 -25.38 11.76 -30.74
C GLU A 21 -24.43 11.25 -29.65
N LEU A 22 -23.84 12.14 -28.85
CA LEU A 22 -22.99 11.77 -27.72
C LEU A 22 -23.78 11.07 -26.59
N ARG A 23 -25.02 11.50 -26.34
CA ARG A 23 -25.90 10.83 -25.37
C ARG A 23 -26.33 9.46 -25.85
N GLU A 24 -26.62 9.31 -27.14
CA GLU A 24 -26.97 8.02 -27.73
C GLU A 24 -25.78 7.07 -27.66
N MET A 25 -24.60 7.51 -28.11
CA MET A 25 -23.35 6.76 -28.00
C MET A 25 -23.00 6.37 -26.56
N ALA A 26 -23.24 7.25 -25.58
CA ALA A 26 -22.96 6.95 -24.18
C ALA A 26 -23.81 5.79 -23.60
N ARG A 27 -24.97 5.47 -24.22
CA ARG A 27 -25.85 4.38 -23.75
C ARG A 27 -25.26 2.98 -23.95
N ASP A 28 -24.30 2.85 -24.87
CA ASP A 28 -23.63 1.57 -25.15
C ASP A 28 -22.57 1.24 -24.09
N TYR A 29 -22.26 2.18 -23.19
CA TYR A 29 -21.26 2.04 -22.14
C TYR A 29 -21.88 1.98 -20.74
N ASN A 30 -21.23 1.26 -19.84
CA ASN A 30 -21.66 1.12 -18.46
C ASN A 30 -21.17 2.30 -17.61
N SER A 31 -22.09 3.15 -17.14
CA SER A 31 -21.82 4.30 -16.26
C SER A 31 -20.84 5.32 -16.86
N VAL A 32 -21.09 5.76 -18.09
CA VAL A 32 -20.26 6.76 -18.79
C VAL A 32 -21.15 7.89 -19.32
N TYR A 33 -20.62 9.10 -19.33
CA TYR A 33 -21.16 10.20 -20.13
C TYR A 33 -20.09 10.69 -21.10
N LEU A 34 -20.52 11.22 -22.24
CA LEU A 34 -19.61 11.77 -23.25
C LEU A 34 -19.88 13.26 -23.46
N HIS A 35 -18.83 13.97 -23.83
CA HIS A 35 -18.84 15.39 -24.16
C HIS A 35 -17.84 15.62 -25.30
N LYS A 36 -18.04 16.63 -26.15
CA LYS A 36 -17.12 16.94 -27.27
C LYS A 36 -15.66 17.18 -26.86
N LEU A 37 -15.44 17.54 -25.59
CA LEU A 37 -14.10 17.73 -25.02
C LEU A 37 -13.56 16.50 -24.29
N ILE A 38 -14.32 15.39 -24.22
CA ILE A 38 -13.93 14.23 -23.43
C ILE A 38 -12.64 13.60 -23.97
N PHE A 39 -12.50 13.50 -25.29
CA PHE A 39 -11.30 12.96 -25.94
C PHE A 39 -10.05 13.81 -25.67
N PRO A 40 -10.01 15.12 -25.98
CA PRO A 40 -8.82 15.92 -25.67
C PRO A 40 -8.51 15.96 -24.16
N CYS A 41 -9.53 15.95 -23.28
CA CYS A 41 -9.30 15.84 -21.84
C CYS A 41 -8.70 14.48 -21.44
N ALA A 42 -9.15 13.38 -22.05
CA ALA A 42 -8.60 12.04 -21.80
C ALA A 42 -7.14 11.92 -22.26
N LEU A 43 -6.78 12.55 -23.39
CA LEU A 43 -5.38 12.64 -23.83
C LEU A 43 -4.52 13.44 -22.85
N LEU A 44 -5.03 14.57 -22.35
CA LEU A 44 -4.33 15.37 -21.34
C LEU A 44 -4.18 14.61 -20.02
N ALA A 45 -5.20 13.86 -19.60
CA ALA A 45 -5.15 13.05 -18.40
C ALA A 45 -4.04 11.98 -18.51
N ALA A 46 -4.08 11.15 -19.56
CA ALA A 46 -3.05 10.13 -19.79
C ALA A 46 -1.66 10.75 -19.97
N GLY A 47 -1.54 11.82 -20.77
CA GLY A 47 -0.29 12.54 -21.01
C GLY A 47 0.33 13.12 -19.74
N SER A 48 -0.50 13.63 -18.82
CA SER A 48 -0.02 14.16 -17.53
C SER A 48 0.58 13.07 -16.65
N VAL A 49 -0.06 11.90 -16.58
CA VAL A 49 0.45 10.75 -15.79
C VAL A 49 1.73 10.21 -16.42
N ILE A 50 1.80 10.12 -17.74
CA ILE A 50 3.03 9.75 -18.47
C ILE A 50 4.14 10.74 -18.12
N GLU A 51 3.93 12.05 -18.34
CA GLU A 51 4.96 13.07 -18.13
C GLU A 51 5.49 13.07 -16.69
N MET A 52 4.59 12.94 -15.69
CA MET A 52 4.98 12.82 -14.29
C MET A 52 5.83 11.57 -14.05
N THR A 53 5.41 10.43 -14.59
CA THR A 53 6.12 9.14 -14.47
C THR A 53 7.52 9.23 -15.07
N GLU A 54 7.67 9.79 -16.26
CA GLU A 54 8.98 9.96 -16.90
C GLU A 54 9.89 10.88 -16.08
N LYS A 55 9.36 11.99 -15.55
CA LYS A 55 10.13 12.90 -14.68
C LYS A 55 10.62 12.21 -13.41
N VAL A 56 9.78 11.38 -12.78
CA VAL A 56 10.15 10.60 -11.58
C VAL A 56 11.19 9.54 -11.90
N LEU A 57 11.01 8.78 -12.99
CA LEU A 57 11.96 7.75 -13.41
C LEU A 57 13.33 8.32 -13.80
N GLN A 58 13.35 9.49 -14.44
CA GLN A 58 14.57 10.21 -14.79
C GLN A 58 15.25 10.91 -13.60
N GLY A 59 14.68 10.81 -12.39
CA GLY A 59 15.21 11.45 -11.19
C GLY A 59 15.09 12.98 -11.18
N LYS A 60 14.26 13.56 -12.06
CA LYS A 60 14.00 15.01 -12.09
C LYS A 60 13.07 15.44 -10.96
N LEU A 61 12.22 14.53 -10.50
CA LEU A 61 11.32 14.70 -9.35
C LEU A 61 11.42 13.45 -8.47
N PRO A 62 11.33 13.56 -7.14
CA PRO A 62 11.30 12.39 -6.26
C PRO A 62 9.96 11.64 -6.38
N SER A 63 8.86 12.39 -6.48
CA SER A 63 7.49 11.89 -6.59
C SER A 63 6.58 13.00 -7.12
N GLY A 64 5.32 12.70 -7.44
CA GLY A 64 4.35 13.74 -7.78
C GLY A 64 2.90 13.28 -7.87
N VAL A 65 2.01 14.28 -7.98
CA VAL A 65 0.55 14.10 -8.09
C VAL A 65 0.08 14.66 -9.43
N THR A 66 -0.85 13.95 -10.08
CA THR A 66 -1.56 14.45 -11.26
C THR A 66 -3.05 14.57 -10.96
N VAL A 67 -3.54 15.81 -10.87
CA VAL A 67 -4.96 16.13 -10.66
C VAL A 67 -5.65 16.14 -12.02
N VAL A 68 -6.10 14.96 -12.46
CA VAL A 68 -6.61 14.73 -13.81
C VAL A 68 -8.07 14.30 -13.79
N ARG A 69 -8.79 14.61 -14.87
CA ARG A 69 -10.10 14.05 -15.23
C ARG A 69 -10.18 13.97 -16.76
N PRO A 70 -10.80 12.94 -17.36
CA PRO A 70 -11.52 11.82 -16.72
C PRO A 70 -10.59 10.82 -15.98
N PRO A 71 -11.14 10.00 -15.06
CA PRO A 71 -10.42 8.87 -14.44
C PRO A 71 -10.11 7.77 -15.47
N GLY A 72 -9.40 6.72 -15.06
CA GLY A 72 -8.87 5.69 -15.94
C GLY A 72 -9.05 4.24 -15.51
N HIS A 73 -9.09 3.90 -14.22
CA HIS A 73 -8.90 2.51 -13.75
C HIS A 73 -9.98 1.48 -14.18
N HIS A 74 -11.12 1.93 -14.73
CA HIS A 74 -12.17 1.08 -15.31
C HIS A 74 -12.12 0.98 -16.85
N ALA A 75 -11.32 1.80 -17.54
CA ALA A 75 -11.26 1.83 -19.00
C ALA A 75 -10.50 0.61 -19.56
N VAL A 76 -11.23 -0.41 -19.98
CA VAL A 76 -10.67 -1.61 -20.62
C VAL A 76 -10.21 -1.28 -22.04
N THR A 77 -9.45 -2.20 -22.65
CA THR A 77 -8.79 -2.00 -23.95
C THR A 77 -9.74 -1.50 -25.05
N GLU A 78 -10.96 -2.04 -25.11
CA GLU A 78 -11.91 -1.82 -26.22
C GLU A 78 -13.08 -0.89 -25.89
N LYS A 79 -13.24 -0.43 -24.63
CA LYS A 79 -14.44 0.34 -24.25
C LYS A 79 -14.26 1.23 -23.01
N CYS A 80 -15.05 2.30 -22.96
CA CYS A 80 -15.24 3.11 -21.76
C CYS A 80 -16.08 2.37 -20.71
N MET A 81 -15.83 2.65 -19.44
CA MET A 81 -16.63 2.15 -18.31
C MET A 81 -16.37 3.01 -17.07
N GLY A 82 -17.37 3.19 -16.19
CA GLY A 82 -17.19 3.79 -14.87
C GLY A 82 -16.54 5.18 -14.92
N PHE A 83 -17.08 6.06 -15.76
CA PHE A 83 -16.54 7.41 -16.05
C PHE A 83 -15.15 7.45 -16.73
N CYS A 84 -14.51 6.29 -16.93
CA CYS A 84 -13.17 6.19 -17.47
C CYS A 84 -13.19 6.04 -19.00
N ILE A 85 -12.25 6.73 -19.66
CA ILE A 85 -12.12 6.73 -21.13
C ILE A 85 -10.86 5.98 -21.55
N PHE A 86 -9.71 6.37 -21.00
CA PHE A 86 -8.41 5.73 -21.16
C PHE A 86 -7.80 5.46 -19.79
N ASN A 87 -7.18 4.29 -19.62
CA ASN A 87 -6.58 3.92 -18.34
C ASN A 87 -5.20 4.60 -18.18
N SER A 88 -5.21 5.82 -17.66
CA SER A 88 -4.02 6.68 -17.53
C SER A 88 -2.88 6.02 -16.76
N VAL A 89 -3.20 5.32 -15.65
CA VAL A 89 -2.19 4.61 -14.83
C VAL A 89 -1.61 3.41 -15.58
N ALA A 90 -2.46 2.60 -16.23
CA ALA A 90 -1.99 1.48 -17.03
C ALA A 90 -1.14 1.92 -18.22
N ILE A 91 -1.52 3.00 -18.90
CA ILE A 91 -0.74 3.58 -20.01
C ILE A 91 0.64 4.02 -19.50
N ALA A 92 0.70 4.74 -18.39
CA ALA A 92 1.96 5.18 -17.80
C ALA A 92 2.86 4.01 -17.38
N ALA A 93 2.28 2.94 -16.80
CA ALA A 93 3.01 1.72 -16.46
C ALA A 93 3.62 1.06 -17.71
N LYS A 94 2.86 0.96 -18.82
CA LYS A 94 3.38 0.41 -20.07
C LYS A 94 4.49 1.28 -20.66
N VAL A 95 4.32 2.60 -20.67
CA VAL A 95 5.38 3.53 -21.12
C VAL A 95 6.65 3.37 -20.28
N ALA A 96 6.54 3.23 -18.96
CA ALA A 96 7.67 3.00 -18.08
C ALA A 96 8.41 1.68 -18.41
N ILE A 97 7.67 0.61 -18.68
CA ILE A 97 8.23 -0.68 -19.08
C ILE A 97 8.92 -0.59 -20.44
N ASP A 98 8.22 -0.04 -21.44
CA ASP A 98 8.65 -0.09 -22.84
C ASP A 98 9.78 0.92 -23.14
N ASN A 99 9.79 2.07 -22.47
CA ASN A 99 10.70 3.18 -22.78
C ASN A 99 11.76 3.47 -21.70
N HIS A 100 11.60 2.97 -20.47
CA HIS A 100 12.48 3.32 -19.34
C HIS A 100 13.15 2.10 -18.67
N ASN A 101 13.09 0.91 -19.31
CA ASN A 101 13.68 -0.34 -18.82
C ASN A 101 13.25 -0.73 -17.39
N ILE A 102 12.05 -0.31 -16.98
CA ILE A 102 11.48 -0.71 -15.69
C ILE A 102 10.92 -2.12 -15.79
N SER A 103 11.28 -2.96 -14.83
CA SER A 103 10.92 -4.38 -14.81
C SER A 103 9.96 -4.73 -13.68
N ARG A 104 9.81 -3.87 -12.67
CA ARG A 104 8.92 -4.10 -11.52
C ARG A 104 8.18 -2.83 -11.14
N ILE A 105 6.88 -2.78 -11.43
CA ILE A 105 5.98 -1.67 -11.08
C ILE A 105 4.95 -2.16 -10.08
N LEU A 106 4.80 -1.46 -8.97
CA LEU A 106 3.68 -1.66 -8.06
C LEU A 106 2.59 -0.65 -8.43
N ILE A 107 1.39 -1.12 -8.73
CA ILE A 107 0.19 -0.28 -8.83
C ILE A 107 -0.65 -0.52 -7.57
N VAL A 108 -0.87 0.52 -6.80
CA VAL A 108 -1.79 0.50 -5.64
C VAL A 108 -3.04 1.28 -6.01
N ASP A 109 -4.18 0.60 -6.06
CA ASP A 109 -5.49 1.20 -6.26
C ASP A 109 -6.24 1.25 -4.94
N TRP A 110 -6.39 2.44 -4.37
CA TRP A 110 -7.16 2.65 -3.15
C TRP A 110 -8.51 3.35 -3.41
N ASP A 111 -8.88 3.53 -4.68
CA ASP A 111 -10.25 3.90 -5.04
C ASP A 111 -11.22 2.86 -4.46
N VAL A 112 -12.39 3.30 -4.00
CA VAL A 112 -13.35 2.39 -3.38
C VAL A 112 -13.90 1.36 -4.36
N HIS A 113 -13.77 1.60 -5.67
CA HIS A 113 -14.16 0.68 -6.73
C HIS A 113 -12.98 -0.15 -7.21
N HIS A 114 -13.24 -1.40 -7.58
CA HIS A 114 -12.22 -2.24 -8.19
C HIS A 114 -11.83 -1.71 -9.57
N GLY A 115 -10.55 -1.35 -9.76
CA GLY A 115 -9.96 -1.03 -11.06
C GLY A 115 -9.86 -2.25 -11.98
N ASN A 116 -11.00 -2.77 -12.43
CA ASN A 116 -11.10 -4.00 -13.21
C ASN A 116 -10.28 -3.98 -14.50
N ALA A 117 -10.16 -2.80 -15.14
CA ALA A 117 -9.37 -2.67 -16.36
C ALA A 117 -7.88 -2.73 -16.07
N THR A 118 -7.43 -2.14 -14.96
CA THR A 118 -6.02 -2.24 -14.53
C THR A 118 -5.66 -3.69 -14.21
N GLN A 119 -6.56 -4.41 -13.51
CA GLN A 119 -6.41 -5.86 -13.28
C GLN A 119 -6.31 -6.63 -14.60
N GLU A 120 -7.25 -6.43 -15.53
CA GLU A 120 -7.28 -7.14 -16.82
C GLU A 120 -6.00 -6.88 -17.62
N GLN A 121 -5.54 -5.63 -17.65
CA GLN A 121 -4.36 -5.20 -18.41
C GLN A 121 -3.08 -5.97 -18.05
N PHE A 122 -2.91 -6.26 -16.77
CA PHE A 122 -1.68 -6.81 -16.21
C PHE A 122 -1.87 -8.22 -15.65
N TYR A 123 -3.03 -8.84 -15.90
CA TYR A 123 -3.40 -10.09 -15.26
C TYR A 123 -2.36 -11.19 -15.47
N ASP A 124 -1.73 -11.24 -16.64
CA ASP A 124 -0.69 -12.22 -17.02
C ASP A 124 0.75 -11.66 -17.00
N ASP A 125 0.98 -10.44 -16.48
CA ASP A 125 2.28 -9.75 -16.53
C ASP A 125 2.95 -9.63 -15.14
N LYS A 126 3.98 -10.45 -14.89
CA LYS A 126 4.76 -10.43 -13.64
C LYS A 126 5.58 -9.15 -13.41
N ARG A 127 5.72 -8.29 -14.42
CA ARG A 127 6.42 -7.01 -14.25
C ARG A 127 5.57 -6.00 -13.48
N VAL A 128 4.27 -6.24 -13.36
CA VAL A 128 3.35 -5.36 -12.64
C VAL A 128 2.67 -6.14 -11.54
N LEU A 129 2.84 -5.68 -10.30
CA LEU A 129 2.04 -6.11 -9.17
C LEU A 129 0.87 -5.14 -9.01
N TYR A 130 -0.35 -5.62 -9.21
CA TYR A 130 -1.57 -4.84 -8.99
C TYR A 130 -2.18 -5.19 -7.64
N PHE A 131 -2.40 -4.17 -6.80
CA PHE A 131 -3.04 -4.30 -5.50
C PHE A 131 -4.20 -3.33 -5.40
N SER A 132 -5.42 -3.83 -5.18
CA SER A 132 -6.62 -3.00 -5.08
C SER A 132 -7.33 -3.19 -3.75
N LEU A 133 -7.67 -2.09 -3.06
CA LEU A 133 -8.53 -2.07 -1.87
C LEU A 133 -9.88 -1.49 -2.25
N HIS A 134 -10.91 -2.33 -2.33
CA HIS A 134 -12.20 -1.89 -2.85
C HIS A 134 -13.35 -2.49 -2.06
N ARG A 135 -14.46 -1.75 -2.04
CA ARG A 135 -15.73 -2.26 -1.57
C ARG A 135 -16.24 -3.30 -2.56
N TYR A 136 -16.53 -4.49 -2.05
CA TYR A 136 -16.93 -5.64 -2.85
C TYR A 136 -18.37 -6.05 -2.56
N ASP A 137 -18.78 -6.03 -1.29
CA ASP A 137 -20.10 -6.47 -0.82
C ASP A 137 -20.49 -7.82 -1.45
N ASN A 138 -19.55 -8.77 -1.50
CA ASN A 138 -19.71 -10.08 -2.14
C ASN A 138 -20.17 -9.97 -3.61
N ALA A 139 -19.46 -9.17 -4.41
CA ALA A 139 -19.76 -8.84 -5.80
C ALA A 139 -21.07 -8.06 -6.03
N MET A 140 -21.68 -7.49 -5.00
CA MET A 140 -22.90 -6.67 -5.14
C MET A 140 -22.62 -5.17 -5.31
N PHE A 141 -21.42 -4.71 -4.96
CA PHE A 141 -20.99 -3.33 -5.19
C PHE A 141 -20.39 -3.16 -6.58
N TYR A 142 -20.52 -1.97 -7.19
CA TYR A 142 -20.00 -1.71 -8.54
C TYR A 142 -18.47 -2.00 -8.61
N PRO A 143 -17.97 -2.71 -9.65
CA PRO A 143 -18.63 -3.06 -10.91
C PRO A 143 -19.44 -4.37 -10.93
N LYS A 144 -19.68 -4.99 -9.77
CA LYS A 144 -20.47 -6.21 -9.58
C LYS A 144 -19.90 -7.44 -10.29
N SER A 145 -18.61 -7.71 -10.06
CA SER A 145 -17.91 -8.82 -10.69
C SER A 145 -17.24 -9.70 -9.67
N THR A 146 -17.44 -11.01 -9.76
CA THR A 146 -16.71 -12.00 -8.94
C THR A 146 -15.21 -11.98 -9.21
N ALA A 147 -14.78 -11.44 -10.36
CA ALA A 147 -13.37 -11.24 -10.71
C ALA A 147 -12.64 -10.26 -9.78
N ALA A 148 -13.38 -9.44 -9.03
CA ALA A 148 -12.85 -8.58 -7.98
C ALA A 148 -12.59 -9.34 -6.66
N GLY A 149 -12.99 -10.62 -6.56
CA GLY A 149 -12.81 -11.41 -5.35
C GLY A 149 -11.34 -11.75 -5.02
N PRO A 150 -11.07 -12.17 -3.77
CA PRO A 150 -9.72 -12.38 -3.24
C PRO A 150 -8.96 -13.56 -3.89
N THR A 151 -9.65 -14.46 -4.57
CA THR A 151 -9.09 -15.64 -5.24
C THR A 151 -8.61 -15.36 -6.68
N HIS A 152 -8.86 -14.15 -7.21
CA HIS A 152 -8.39 -13.72 -8.52
C HIS A 152 -6.98 -13.17 -8.44
N MET A 153 -6.01 -14.09 -8.45
CA MET A 153 -4.61 -13.79 -8.10
C MET A 153 -3.70 -13.56 -9.31
N GLY A 154 -4.27 -13.30 -10.48
CA GLY A 154 -3.51 -13.19 -11.74
C GLY A 154 -3.69 -14.43 -12.61
N GLY A 155 -3.26 -14.31 -13.85
CA GLY A 155 -3.31 -15.34 -14.87
C GLY A 155 -2.16 -16.33 -14.75
N VAL A 156 -2.09 -17.28 -15.68
CA VAL A 156 -1.24 -18.48 -15.55
C VAL A 156 0.23 -18.12 -15.43
N SER A 157 0.67 -17.09 -16.15
CA SER A 157 2.06 -16.63 -16.12
C SER A 157 2.38 -15.70 -14.97
N ALA A 158 1.40 -15.20 -14.22
CA ALA A 158 1.57 -14.16 -13.18
C ALA A 158 0.75 -14.40 -11.90
N LYS A 159 0.46 -15.66 -11.55
CA LYS A 159 -0.17 -15.99 -10.26
C LYS A 159 0.60 -15.37 -9.08
N GLY A 160 -0.14 -14.71 -8.19
CA GLY A 160 0.34 -13.92 -7.05
C GLY A 160 0.49 -12.42 -7.32
N TYR A 161 0.50 -11.98 -8.59
CA TYR A 161 0.79 -10.59 -8.96
C TYR A 161 -0.46 -9.72 -9.12
N ASN A 162 -1.64 -10.28 -8.87
CA ASN A 162 -2.88 -9.54 -8.68
C ASN A 162 -3.38 -9.80 -7.26
N VAL A 163 -3.66 -8.75 -6.51
CA VAL A 163 -4.09 -8.83 -5.12
C VAL A 163 -5.33 -7.97 -4.91
N ASN A 164 -6.47 -8.64 -4.68
CA ASN A 164 -7.73 -7.97 -4.41
C ASN A 164 -8.05 -8.01 -2.91
N MET A 165 -7.92 -6.87 -2.23
CA MET A 165 -8.47 -6.66 -0.90
C MET A 165 -9.95 -6.26 -1.03
N ALA A 166 -10.79 -7.28 -1.18
CA ALA A 166 -12.20 -7.17 -1.49
C ALA A 166 -13.05 -7.08 -0.22
N TRP A 167 -13.34 -5.86 0.22
CA TRP A 167 -14.04 -5.59 1.47
C TRP A 167 -15.53 -5.96 1.40
N SER A 168 -15.98 -6.81 2.31
CA SER A 168 -17.39 -7.14 2.52
C SER A 168 -17.77 -6.97 3.99
N GLY A 169 -19.00 -6.53 4.26
CA GLY A 169 -19.51 -6.37 5.63
C GLY A 169 -19.64 -4.91 6.06
N LYS A 170 -19.14 -4.59 7.25
CA LYS A 170 -19.14 -3.22 7.80
C LYS A 170 -18.37 -2.25 6.90
N MET A 171 -18.68 -0.96 7.06
CA MET A 171 -17.96 0.09 6.34
C MET A 171 -16.56 0.25 6.91
N MET A 172 -15.57 0.38 6.04
CA MET A 172 -14.16 0.44 6.41
C MET A 172 -13.72 1.89 6.66
N GLY A 173 -12.65 2.07 7.43
CA GLY A 173 -11.97 3.36 7.63
C GLY A 173 -10.46 3.17 7.77
N ASP A 174 -9.83 4.13 8.44
CA ASP A 174 -8.38 4.15 8.64
C ASP A 174 -7.80 2.85 9.24
N PRO A 175 -8.35 2.24 10.31
CA PRO A 175 -7.74 1.06 10.90
C PRO A 175 -7.79 -0.16 9.98
N GLU A 176 -8.84 -0.33 9.18
CA GLU A 176 -8.94 -1.44 8.23
C GLU A 176 -7.99 -1.29 7.05
N TYR A 177 -7.90 -0.08 6.48
CA TYR A 177 -6.97 0.19 5.38
C TYR A 177 -5.51 0.05 5.85
N LEU A 178 -5.16 0.59 7.01
CA LEU A 178 -3.81 0.46 7.56
C LEU A 178 -3.48 -0.99 7.95
N ALA A 179 -4.44 -1.76 8.45
CA ALA A 179 -4.25 -3.19 8.69
C ALA A 179 -3.96 -3.96 7.38
N ALA A 180 -4.70 -3.69 6.30
CA ALA A 180 -4.39 -4.27 4.98
C ALA A 180 -3.00 -3.86 4.47
N PHE A 181 -2.58 -2.61 4.73
CA PHE A 181 -1.23 -2.17 4.38
C PHE A 181 -0.16 -2.96 5.13
N HIS A 182 -0.25 -3.02 6.45
CA HIS A 182 0.76 -3.66 7.30
C HIS A 182 0.82 -5.19 7.15
N HIS A 183 -0.33 -5.85 7.02
CA HIS A 183 -0.39 -7.31 7.02
C HIS A 183 -0.37 -7.94 5.63
N LEU A 184 -0.55 -7.15 4.56
CA LEU A 184 -0.60 -7.68 3.21
C LEU A 184 0.22 -6.86 2.21
N LEU A 185 -0.13 -5.58 1.98
CA LEU A 185 0.51 -4.77 0.93
C LEU A 185 2.02 -4.64 1.14
N LEU A 186 2.45 -4.16 2.31
CA LEU A 186 3.86 -3.86 2.57
C LEU A 186 4.74 -5.12 2.60
N PRO A 187 4.33 -6.25 3.21
CA PRO A 187 5.08 -7.51 3.11
C PRO A 187 5.26 -7.97 1.66
N ILE A 188 4.18 -7.94 0.85
CA ILE A 188 4.23 -8.33 -0.57
C ILE A 188 5.12 -7.36 -1.36
N ALA A 189 4.88 -6.05 -1.22
CA ALA A 189 5.59 -5.02 -1.96
C ALA A 189 7.09 -5.00 -1.64
N SER A 190 7.46 -5.24 -0.38
CA SER A 190 8.87 -5.34 0.01
C SER A 190 9.56 -6.54 -0.61
N GLU A 191 8.88 -7.70 -0.67
CA GLU A 191 9.39 -8.89 -1.38
C GLU A 191 9.46 -8.67 -2.89
N PHE A 192 8.47 -8.00 -3.47
CA PHE A 192 8.42 -7.66 -4.90
C PHE A 192 9.50 -6.64 -5.29
N ASN A 193 9.89 -5.74 -4.37
CA ASN A 193 10.91 -4.72 -4.56
C ASN A 193 10.69 -3.87 -5.84
N PRO A 194 9.60 -3.08 -5.89
CA PRO A 194 9.26 -2.28 -7.06
C PRO A 194 10.29 -1.18 -7.33
N GLU A 195 10.43 -0.81 -8.61
CA GLU A 195 11.31 0.26 -9.09
C GLU A 195 10.56 1.58 -9.30
N LEU A 196 9.23 1.50 -9.31
CA LEU A 196 8.25 2.57 -9.42
C LEU A 196 6.96 2.15 -8.70
N VAL A 197 6.37 3.07 -7.95
CA VAL A 197 5.01 2.96 -7.41
C VAL A 197 4.08 3.90 -8.16
N LEU A 198 2.98 3.38 -8.69
CA LEU A 198 1.88 4.16 -9.24
C LEU A 198 0.66 3.99 -8.32
N VAL A 199 -0.01 5.08 -8.00
CA VAL A 199 -1.21 5.05 -7.16
C VAL A 199 -2.41 5.49 -7.99
N SER A 200 -3.37 4.59 -8.20
CA SER A 200 -4.73 4.92 -8.65
C SER A 200 -5.46 5.53 -7.46
N CYS A 201 -5.49 6.85 -7.42
CA CYS A 201 -5.88 7.64 -6.26
C CYS A 201 -7.34 8.10 -6.35
N GLY A 202 -8.25 7.17 -6.12
CA GLY A 202 -9.64 7.49 -5.80
C GLY A 202 -9.77 7.99 -4.37
N LEU A 203 -10.59 9.01 -4.17
CA LEU A 203 -10.86 9.59 -2.84
C LEU A 203 -12.33 9.38 -2.43
N ASP A 204 -12.98 8.36 -2.98
CA ASP A 204 -14.36 7.98 -2.70
C ASP A 204 -14.52 6.94 -1.59
N ALA A 205 -13.43 6.35 -1.09
CA ALA A 205 -13.43 5.66 0.21
C ALA A 205 -13.42 6.66 1.39
N ALA A 206 -13.26 7.95 1.09
CA ALA A 206 -13.21 8.99 2.11
C ALA A 206 -14.56 9.16 2.82
N LYS A 207 -14.48 9.60 4.08
CA LYS A 207 -15.68 9.98 4.85
C LYS A 207 -16.54 10.98 4.06
N ASP A 208 -17.86 10.81 4.13
CA ASP A 208 -18.87 11.64 3.49
C ASP A 208 -18.92 11.56 1.95
N ASP A 209 -18.17 10.64 1.33
CA ASP A 209 -18.36 10.35 -0.09
C ASP A 209 -19.74 9.71 -0.35
N PRO A 210 -20.52 10.21 -1.34
CA PRO A 210 -21.88 9.74 -1.58
C PRO A 210 -21.95 8.32 -2.15
N LEU A 211 -20.88 7.82 -2.79
CA LEU A 211 -20.85 6.53 -3.47
C LEU A 211 -20.19 5.45 -2.62
N GLY A 212 -18.96 5.69 -2.15
CA GLY A 212 -18.19 4.66 -1.43
C GLY A 212 -18.72 4.36 -0.03
N ARG A 213 -19.14 5.41 0.70
CA ARG A 213 -19.70 5.36 2.07
C ARG A 213 -18.78 4.74 3.12
N TYR A 214 -17.49 4.69 2.84
CA TYR A 214 -16.45 4.36 3.81
C TYR A 214 -16.04 5.61 4.59
N HIS A 215 -15.10 5.45 5.51
CA HIS A 215 -14.74 6.45 6.51
C HIS A 215 -13.23 6.69 6.55
N VAL A 216 -12.52 6.49 5.43
CA VAL A 216 -11.10 6.82 5.37
C VAL A 216 -10.95 8.33 5.54
N SER A 217 -10.11 8.75 6.46
CA SER A 217 -9.89 10.16 6.76
C SER A 217 -8.72 10.71 5.91
N PRO A 218 -8.60 12.05 5.78
CA PRO A 218 -7.39 12.65 5.22
C PRO A 218 -6.09 12.19 5.92
N VAL A 219 -6.16 11.91 7.24
CA VAL A 219 -5.04 11.35 8.00
C VAL A 219 -4.73 9.93 7.53
N GLY A 220 -5.74 9.08 7.31
CA GLY A 220 -5.57 7.74 6.73
C GLY A 220 -4.84 7.78 5.39
N TYR A 221 -5.25 8.65 4.46
CA TYR A 221 -4.56 8.81 3.17
C TYR A 221 -3.11 9.32 3.31
N ALA A 222 -2.84 10.22 4.26
CA ALA A 222 -1.47 10.66 4.56
C ALA A 222 -0.58 9.48 4.99
N HIS A 223 -1.08 8.64 5.90
CA HIS A 223 -0.34 7.46 6.37
C HIS A 223 -0.14 6.42 5.27
N MET A 224 -1.17 6.11 4.48
CA MET A 224 -1.03 5.21 3.32
C MET A 224 0.03 5.72 2.33
N THR A 225 0.01 7.03 2.02
CA THR A 225 1.01 7.66 1.14
C THR A 225 2.43 7.53 1.72
N HIS A 226 2.59 7.78 3.02
CA HIS A 226 3.89 7.70 3.67
C HIS A 226 4.47 6.28 3.65
N LEU A 227 3.63 5.28 3.94
CA LEU A 227 4.04 3.88 3.92
C LEU A 227 4.54 3.46 2.53
N LEU A 228 3.90 3.95 1.47
CA LEU A 228 4.33 3.69 0.09
C LEU A 228 5.62 4.43 -0.29
N ARG A 229 5.92 5.59 0.31
CA ARG A 229 7.18 6.33 0.03
C ARG A 229 8.42 5.55 0.44
N GLY A 230 8.29 4.60 1.37
CA GLY A 230 9.39 3.70 1.74
C GLY A 230 9.81 2.73 0.64
N LEU A 231 9.02 2.60 -0.43
CA LEU A 231 9.27 1.70 -1.56
C LEU A 231 9.93 2.44 -2.73
N ALA A 232 10.55 1.70 -3.65
CA ALA A 232 11.10 2.23 -4.91
C ALA A 232 12.06 3.44 -4.75
N GLY A 233 12.71 3.60 -3.59
CA GLY A 233 13.52 4.78 -3.28
C GLY A 233 12.73 6.09 -3.31
N GLY A 234 11.42 6.04 -3.01
CA GLY A 234 10.51 7.18 -3.03
C GLY A 234 9.90 7.49 -4.40
N LYS A 235 10.28 6.77 -5.47
CA LYS A 235 9.75 6.97 -6.82
C LYS A 235 8.26 6.61 -6.90
N MET A 236 7.43 7.63 -6.76
CA MET A 236 5.98 7.48 -6.68
C MET A 236 5.24 8.50 -7.55
N VAL A 237 4.22 8.05 -8.26
CA VAL A 237 3.25 8.92 -8.94
C VAL A 237 1.86 8.60 -8.45
N VAL A 238 1.15 9.64 -8.01
CA VAL A 238 -0.24 9.56 -7.55
C VAL A 238 -1.14 10.17 -8.61
N ALA A 239 -2.00 9.37 -9.23
CA ALA A 239 -2.92 9.82 -10.27
C ALA A 239 -4.35 9.83 -9.77
N HIS A 240 -5.03 10.98 -9.83
CA HIS A 240 -6.40 11.10 -9.34
C HIS A 240 -7.38 10.24 -10.17
N GLU A 241 -8.24 9.48 -9.48
CA GLU A 241 -9.31 8.64 -10.04
C GLU A 241 -10.69 9.16 -9.60
N GLY A 242 -11.43 8.42 -8.76
CA GLY A 242 -12.72 8.78 -8.19
C GLY A 242 -12.66 9.73 -6.98
N GLY A 243 -13.82 9.92 -6.35
CA GLY A 243 -14.06 10.91 -5.30
C GLY A 243 -15.13 11.91 -5.71
N TYR A 244 -16.19 12.02 -4.91
CA TYR A 244 -17.40 12.77 -5.28
C TYR A 244 -17.91 13.72 -4.20
N ASN A 245 -17.26 13.72 -3.02
CA ASN A 245 -17.39 14.80 -2.04
C ASN A 245 -16.24 15.81 -2.18
N LEU A 246 -16.54 17.02 -2.66
CA LEU A 246 -15.54 18.06 -2.94
C LEU A 246 -14.67 18.42 -1.72
N LYS A 247 -15.24 18.38 -0.52
CA LYS A 247 -14.50 18.67 0.70
C LYS A 247 -13.54 17.52 1.03
N SER A 248 -14.05 16.28 1.05
CA SER A 248 -13.24 15.11 1.36
C SER A 248 -12.11 14.90 0.35
N ILE A 249 -12.36 15.15 -0.95
CA ILE A 249 -11.33 15.12 -2.00
C ILE A 249 -10.24 16.15 -1.71
N SER A 250 -10.62 17.40 -1.45
CA SER A 250 -9.65 18.49 -1.30
C SER A 250 -8.80 18.33 -0.03
N GLU A 251 -9.41 17.94 1.10
CA GLU A 251 -8.69 17.67 2.35
C GLU A 251 -7.76 16.45 2.24
N SER A 252 -8.23 15.36 1.63
CA SER A 252 -7.42 14.15 1.47
C SER A 252 -6.28 14.34 0.48
N MET A 253 -6.53 15.01 -0.65
CA MET A 253 -5.47 15.34 -1.62
C MET A 253 -4.42 16.29 -1.02
N ALA A 254 -4.83 17.27 -0.23
CA ALA A 254 -3.89 18.14 0.48
C ALA A 254 -3.00 17.34 1.44
N ALA A 255 -3.58 16.39 2.20
CA ALA A 255 -2.84 15.52 3.11
C ALA A 255 -1.82 14.63 2.38
N ILE A 256 -2.21 14.06 1.22
CA ILE A 256 -1.30 13.30 0.34
C ILE A 256 -0.13 14.18 -0.13
N VAL A 257 -0.43 15.37 -0.65
CA VAL A 257 0.60 16.30 -1.16
C VAL A 257 1.56 16.72 -0.04
N SER A 258 1.07 17.02 1.17
CA SER A 258 1.92 17.32 2.33
C SER A 258 2.93 16.21 2.61
N VAL A 259 2.51 14.94 2.56
CA VAL A 259 3.42 13.81 2.75
C VAL A 259 4.46 13.69 1.64
N LEU A 260 4.07 13.94 0.39
CA LEU A 260 5.01 13.94 -0.74
C LEU A 260 6.02 15.09 -0.67
N LEU A 261 5.64 16.22 -0.08
CA LEU A 261 6.54 17.35 0.21
C LEU A 261 7.46 17.09 1.41
N GLY A 262 7.20 16.04 2.19
CA GLY A 262 8.01 15.66 3.36
C GLY A 262 7.55 16.29 4.67
N ASP A 263 6.32 16.82 4.73
CA ASP A 263 5.74 17.32 5.97
C ASP A 263 5.59 16.18 6.99
N PRO A 264 5.68 16.48 8.30
CA PRO A 264 5.43 15.50 9.35
C PRO A 264 4.03 14.88 9.24
N LEU A 265 3.94 13.59 9.57
CA LEU A 265 2.66 12.91 9.58
C LEU A 265 1.73 13.45 10.68
N PRO A 266 0.43 13.65 10.40
CA PRO A 266 -0.56 13.87 11.44
C PRO A 266 -0.70 12.64 12.33
N CYS A 267 -0.98 12.85 13.63
CA CYS A 267 -1.19 11.75 14.56
C CYS A 267 -2.46 10.97 14.20
N LEU A 268 -2.37 9.63 14.27
CA LEU A 268 -3.55 8.78 14.26
C LEU A 268 -4.26 8.86 15.61
N PRO A 269 -5.58 8.58 15.66
CA PRO A 269 -6.30 8.41 16.92
C PRO A 269 -5.69 7.30 17.79
N ASP A 270 -5.84 7.40 19.12
CA ASP A 270 -5.29 6.42 20.07
C ASP A 270 -5.82 5.00 19.86
N LYS A 271 -7.06 4.86 19.37
CA LYS A 271 -7.70 3.56 19.16
C LYS A 271 -7.84 3.23 17.67
N MET A 272 -6.93 2.39 17.19
CA MET A 272 -6.87 1.91 15.81
C MET A 272 -7.11 0.40 15.77
N VAL A 273 -8.36 -0.01 15.94
CA VAL A 273 -8.74 -1.44 15.93
C VAL A 273 -9.61 -1.71 14.71
N PRO A 274 -9.17 -2.56 13.76
CA PRO A 274 -9.99 -2.94 12.62
C PRO A 274 -11.19 -3.77 13.08
N ASN A 275 -12.31 -3.62 12.39
CA ASN A 275 -13.48 -4.45 12.65
C ASN A 275 -13.29 -5.91 12.19
N ASP A 276 -14.08 -6.84 12.77
CA ASP A 276 -13.95 -8.28 12.52
C ASP A 276 -14.12 -8.67 11.04
N ASP A 277 -15.05 -8.01 10.31
CA ASP A 277 -15.29 -8.31 8.89
C ASP A 277 -14.03 -7.99 8.05
N ALA A 278 -13.33 -6.90 8.39
CA ALA A 278 -12.07 -6.55 7.75
C ALA A 278 -10.96 -7.55 8.08
N VAL A 279 -10.88 -8.01 9.33
CA VAL A 279 -9.91 -9.04 9.74
C VAL A 279 -10.15 -10.33 8.94
N ASP A 280 -11.40 -10.73 8.74
CA ASP A 280 -11.75 -11.92 7.96
C ASP A 280 -11.44 -11.75 6.47
N CYS A 281 -11.70 -10.56 5.90
CA CYS A 281 -11.28 -10.24 4.53
C CYS A 281 -9.76 -10.33 4.38
N ILE A 282 -8.98 -9.75 5.30
CA ILE A 282 -7.52 -9.81 5.27
C ILE A 282 -7.04 -11.27 5.35
N ARG A 283 -7.60 -12.09 6.25
CA ARG A 283 -7.27 -13.51 6.38
C ARG A 283 -7.53 -14.29 5.09
N ALA A 284 -8.66 -14.02 4.42
CA ALA A 284 -8.99 -14.67 3.17
C ALA A 284 -7.96 -14.35 2.08
N VAL A 285 -7.56 -13.08 1.96
CA VAL A 285 -6.55 -12.66 0.96
C VAL A 285 -5.17 -13.21 1.31
N VAL A 286 -4.76 -13.16 2.57
CA VAL A 286 -3.50 -13.77 3.03
C VAL A 286 -3.48 -15.26 2.68
N SER A 287 -4.55 -16.00 2.97
CA SER A 287 -4.66 -17.43 2.66
C SER A 287 -4.50 -17.71 1.17
N ALA A 288 -5.11 -16.88 0.32
CA ALA A 288 -4.98 -16.99 -1.12
C ALA A 288 -3.55 -16.71 -1.60
N GLN A 289 -2.87 -15.72 -1.01
CA GLN A 289 -1.57 -15.21 -1.46
C GLN A 289 -0.35 -15.93 -0.87
N ILE A 290 -0.47 -16.62 0.26
CA ILE A 290 0.61 -17.38 0.94
C ILE A 290 1.45 -18.28 0.01
N PRO A 291 0.86 -19.02 -0.96
CA PRO A 291 1.65 -19.87 -1.86
C PRO A 291 2.66 -19.09 -2.70
N TYR A 292 2.41 -17.81 -2.96
CA TYR A 292 3.16 -16.98 -3.91
C TYR A 292 4.14 -16.01 -3.25
N TRP A 293 3.91 -15.66 -1.98
CA TRP A 293 4.71 -14.67 -1.25
C TRP A 293 5.29 -15.24 0.04
N LYS A 294 6.62 -15.30 0.15
CA LYS A 294 7.30 -15.83 1.33
C LYS A 294 7.06 -14.96 2.56
N SER A 295 6.95 -13.65 2.37
CA SER A 295 6.69 -12.66 3.42
C SER A 295 5.37 -12.93 4.17
N LEU A 296 4.42 -13.61 3.55
CA LEU A 296 3.14 -13.97 4.17
C LEU A 296 3.17 -15.30 4.93
N ARG A 297 4.22 -16.12 4.78
CA ARG A 297 4.29 -17.44 5.43
C ARG A 297 4.41 -17.38 6.95
N ILE A 298 4.80 -16.22 7.50
CA ILE A 298 4.74 -15.95 8.95
C ILE A 298 3.31 -16.12 9.50
N PHE A 299 2.30 -15.92 8.66
CA PHE A 299 0.89 -16.15 8.99
C PHE A 299 0.45 -17.60 8.75
N GLY A 300 1.20 -18.38 7.95
CA GLY A 300 0.86 -19.75 7.53
C GLY A 300 1.18 -20.85 8.56
N SER A 301 1.95 -20.55 9.61
CA SER A 301 2.10 -21.43 10.78
C SER A 301 0.89 -21.40 11.72
N VAL A 302 -0.10 -20.56 11.43
CA VAL A 302 -1.41 -20.53 12.10
C VAL A 302 -2.38 -21.35 11.24
N GLY A 303 -2.84 -22.49 11.78
CA GLY A 303 -3.48 -23.56 11.02
C GLY A 303 -4.57 -23.11 10.05
N ALA A 304 -4.44 -23.54 8.79
CA ALA A 304 -5.49 -23.49 7.80
C ALA A 304 -6.69 -24.32 8.31
N LYS A 305 -7.74 -23.65 8.80
CA LYS A 305 -9.09 -24.22 8.75
C LYS A 305 -9.60 -23.95 7.33
N GLU A 306 -9.95 -25.02 6.62
CA GLU A 306 -10.68 -24.92 5.36
C GLU A 306 -11.94 -24.08 5.57
N MET A 307 -11.96 -22.85 5.04
CA MET A 307 -13.19 -22.10 4.89
C MET A 307 -13.93 -22.68 3.67
N GLN A 308 -14.99 -23.43 3.94
CA GLN A 308 -15.96 -23.81 2.91
C GLN A 308 -16.69 -22.54 2.46
N TYR A 309 -16.39 -22.08 1.25
CA TYR A 309 -17.24 -21.14 0.55
C TYR A 309 -18.50 -21.88 0.10
N PHE A 310 -19.66 -21.49 0.62
CA PHE A 310 -20.95 -21.89 0.05
C PHE A 310 -21.16 -21.12 -1.25
N ASP A 311 -20.84 -21.76 -2.37
CA ASP A 311 -21.34 -21.36 -3.68
C ASP A 311 -22.84 -21.66 -3.74
N ASN A 312 -23.68 -20.63 -3.66
CA ASN A 312 -25.13 -20.74 -3.84
C ASN A 312 -25.53 -20.13 -5.18
N SER A 313 -24.83 -20.51 -6.24
CA SER A 313 -25.25 -20.22 -7.61
C SER A 313 -26.26 -21.29 -8.07
N PRO A 314 -27.38 -20.92 -8.72
CA PRO A 314 -28.20 -21.90 -9.44
C PRO A 314 -27.43 -22.34 -10.70
N ASP A 315 -27.11 -23.62 -10.77
CA ASP A 315 -26.39 -24.22 -11.89
C ASP A 315 -27.11 -23.96 -13.22
N PHE A 316 -26.35 -23.43 -14.19
CA PHE A 316 -26.74 -23.41 -15.59
C PHE A 316 -26.44 -24.81 -16.17
N GLU A 317 -27.47 -25.64 -16.33
CA GLU A 317 -27.36 -26.93 -17.04
C GLU A 317 -27.34 -26.71 -18.56
N GLU A 318 -26.30 -27.22 -19.23
CA GLU A 318 -26.38 -27.66 -20.64
C GLU A 318 -26.19 -29.20 -20.71
N PRO A 319 -26.79 -29.88 -21.69
CA PRO A 319 -27.38 -31.20 -21.47
C PRO A 319 -26.51 -32.43 -21.82
N GLU A 320 -26.79 -33.50 -21.06
CA GLU A 320 -26.69 -34.94 -21.34
C GLU A 320 -25.32 -35.64 -21.47
N SER A 321 -25.06 -36.61 -20.59
CA SER A 321 -25.35 -38.03 -20.86
C SER A 321 -25.01 -38.95 -19.67
N HIS A 322 -25.86 -39.96 -19.50
CA HIS A 322 -25.86 -41.01 -18.47
C HIS A 322 -24.54 -41.78 -18.34
N ASP A 323 -24.09 -42.06 -17.10
CA ASP A 323 -24.02 -43.44 -16.59
C ASP A 323 -23.90 -43.48 -15.05
N GLN A 324 -24.56 -44.47 -14.45
CA GLN A 324 -24.65 -44.70 -13.01
C GLN A 324 -23.49 -45.57 -12.54
N THR A 325 -23.00 -45.38 -11.31
CA THR A 325 -22.84 -46.48 -10.33
C THR A 325 -22.43 -45.94 -8.96
N GLN A 326 -23.22 -46.33 -7.96
CA GLN A 326 -22.92 -46.25 -6.53
C GLN A 326 -21.83 -47.27 -6.17
N GLU A 327 -20.97 -46.96 -5.22
CA GLU A 327 -20.67 -47.91 -4.14
C GLU A 327 -20.17 -47.21 -2.87
N SER A 328 -20.76 -47.63 -1.77
CA SER A 328 -20.54 -47.23 -0.39
C SER A 328 -19.33 -47.94 0.24
N ARG A 329 -18.78 -47.38 1.32
CA ARG A 329 -18.29 -48.16 2.48
C ARG A 329 -18.01 -47.27 3.69
N ASP A 330 -18.84 -47.46 4.71
CA ASP A 330 -18.56 -47.21 6.11
C ASP A 330 -17.30 -47.95 6.59
N ARG A 331 -16.59 -47.36 7.55
CA ARG A 331 -16.16 -48.09 8.76
C ARG A 331 -15.79 -47.14 9.89
N SER A 332 -16.53 -47.32 10.98
CA SER A 332 -16.31 -46.81 12.33
C SER A 332 -15.10 -47.44 13.02
N GLY A 333 -14.51 -46.67 13.94
CA GLY A 333 -13.50 -47.12 14.89
C GLY A 333 -13.37 -46.10 16.01
N ASP A 334 -14.12 -46.30 17.08
CA ASP A 334 -14.12 -45.53 18.32
C ASP A 334 -13.03 -46.05 19.27
N VAL A 335 -12.23 -45.14 19.84
CA VAL A 335 -11.44 -45.40 21.06
C VAL A 335 -11.34 -44.08 21.84
N GLY A 336 -11.99 -44.04 23.00
CA GLY A 336 -12.08 -42.84 23.84
C GLY A 336 -10.88 -42.60 24.77
N GLY A 337 -10.76 -41.33 25.18
CA GLY A 337 -10.45 -40.96 26.56
C GLY A 337 -9.12 -40.26 26.83
N ALA A 338 -9.12 -38.92 26.86
CA ALA A 338 -8.48 -38.10 27.90
C ALA A 338 -8.94 -36.63 27.76
N SER A 339 -9.77 -36.19 28.70
CA SER A 339 -10.19 -34.80 28.88
C SER A 339 -9.09 -33.98 29.54
N GLY A 340 -8.61 -32.93 28.86
CA GLY A 340 -7.69 -31.95 29.43
C GLY A 340 -7.56 -30.71 28.53
N GLY A 341 -8.28 -29.64 28.88
CA GLY A 341 -8.03 -28.25 28.47
C GLY A 341 -7.88 -27.95 26.98
N ASN A 342 -8.99 -27.78 26.27
CA ASN A 342 -9.01 -26.99 25.04
C ASN A 342 -8.90 -25.50 25.44
N GLU A 343 -7.68 -24.97 25.53
CA GLU A 343 -7.50 -23.53 25.39
C GLU A 343 -7.63 -23.20 23.90
N ASP A 344 -8.66 -22.41 23.57
CA ASP A 344 -8.98 -22.02 22.20
C ASP A 344 -7.88 -21.10 21.67
N ILE A 345 -7.14 -21.55 20.66
CA ILE A 345 -6.01 -20.82 20.05
C ILE A 345 -6.49 -19.50 19.40
N GLY A 346 -7.79 -19.35 19.14
CA GLY A 346 -8.41 -18.08 18.76
C GLY A 346 -8.27 -16.99 19.84
N ASP A 347 -8.29 -17.36 21.12
CA ASP A 347 -8.12 -16.43 22.25
C ASP A 347 -6.66 -15.99 22.40
N SER A 348 -5.67 -16.79 21.97
CA SER A 348 -4.26 -16.39 21.95
C SER A 348 -3.98 -15.30 20.90
N LEU A 349 -4.70 -15.31 19.79
CA LEU A 349 -4.58 -14.27 18.74
C LEU A 349 -5.37 -13.00 19.08
N LEU A 350 -6.55 -13.15 19.68
CA LEU A 350 -7.30 -12.02 20.25
C LEU A 350 -6.56 -11.39 21.42
N SER A 351 -5.83 -12.15 22.23
CA SER A 351 -4.95 -11.60 23.27
C SER A 351 -3.73 -10.93 22.68
N ASN A 352 -3.08 -11.45 21.63
CA ASN A 352 -2.01 -10.71 20.94
C ASN A 352 -2.52 -9.41 20.30
N LEU A 353 -3.69 -9.42 19.65
CA LEU A 353 -4.30 -8.22 19.07
C LEU A 353 -4.80 -7.22 20.14
N ARG A 354 -5.25 -7.71 21.30
CA ARG A 354 -5.66 -6.86 22.44
C ARG A 354 -4.46 -6.36 23.24
N GLU A 355 -3.42 -7.14 23.43
CA GLU A 355 -2.16 -6.71 24.07
C GLU A 355 -1.42 -5.70 23.19
N MET A 356 -1.48 -5.83 21.86
CA MET A 356 -1.03 -4.80 20.91
C MET A 356 -1.87 -3.51 20.93
N ALA A 357 -3.14 -3.59 21.35
CA ALA A 357 -4.07 -2.44 21.41
C ALA A 357 -4.22 -1.82 22.81
N ILE A 358 -3.71 -2.46 23.86
CA ILE A 358 -3.87 -2.04 25.27
C ILE A 358 -2.50 -1.89 25.97
N GLY A 359 -1.40 -2.35 25.37
CA GLY A 359 -0.07 -2.16 25.93
C GLY A 359 0.48 -0.76 25.67
N GLU A 360 0.95 -0.07 26.72
CA GLU A 360 1.71 1.18 26.70
C GLU A 360 3.07 1.01 25.98
N THR A 361 3.07 0.58 24.73
CA THR A 361 4.29 0.32 23.95
C THR A 361 4.26 1.18 22.69
N MET A 362 5.20 2.11 22.58
CA MET A 362 5.39 2.94 21.39
C MET A 362 5.46 2.07 20.13
N MET A 363 4.56 2.31 19.17
CA MET A 363 4.58 1.60 17.89
C MET A 363 5.73 2.10 17.02
N PHE A 364 6.62 1.19 16.63
CA PHE A 364 7.66 1.43 15.63
C PHE A 364 7.29 0.68 14.34
N ALA A 365 7.52 1.29 13.16
CA ALA A 365 7.29 0.66 11.85
C ALA A 365 8.13 -0.62 11.61
N VAL A 366 9.17 -0.81 12.43
CA VAL A 366 9.99 -2.03 12.59
C VAL A 366 10.17 -2.22 14.09
N THR A 367 9.87 -3.39 14.64
CA THR A 367 10.10 -3.65 16.08
C THR A 367 11.61 -3.55 16.37
N PRO A 368 12.07 -2.51 17.08
CA PRO A 368 13.49 -2.37 17.37
C PRO A 368 13.91 -3.44 18.37
N LYS A 369 15.14 -3.91 18.26
CA LYS A 369 15.70 -4.81 19.28
C LYS A 369 15.86 -4.03 20.58
N SER A 370 15.40 -4.64 21.67
CA SER A 370 15.65 -4.14 23.02
C SER A 370 17.02 -4.57 23.54
N ASP A 371 17.64 -5.56 22.92
CA ASP A 371 18.95 -6.10 23.25
C ASP A 371 19.96 -5.90 22.10
N CYS A 372 21.13 -5.39 22.46
CA CYS A 372 22.23 -5.20 21.52
C CYS A 372 23.56 -5.18 22.28
N GLU A 373 24.42 -6.16 22.01
CA GLU A 373 25.75 -6.28 22.65
C GLU A 373 26.62 -5.03 22.43
N HIS A 374 26.37 -4.32 21.32
CA HIS A 374 27.09 -3.12 20.94
C HIS A 374 26.71 -1.87 21.75
N LEU A 375 25.66 -1.92 22.60
CA LEU A 375 25.33 -0.79 23.50
C LEU A 375 26.47 -0.48 24.48
N THR A 376 27.37 -1.43 24.71
CA THR A 376 28.60 -1.23 25.49
C THR A 376 29.61 -0.27 24.83
N THR A 377 29.45 0.03 23.55
CA THR A 377 30.34 0.91 22.77
C THR A 377 29.95 2.40 22.82
N LEU A 378 28.84 2.73 23.48
CA LEU A 378 28.34 4.10 23.59
C LEU A 378 29.38 5.01 24.25
N SER A 379 29.57 6.19 23.66
CA SER A 379 30.40 7.23 24.23
C SER A 379 29.84 7.69 25.59
N PRO A 380 30.67 7.84 26.64
CA PRO A 380 30.23 8.42 27.90
C PRO A 380 30.12 9.94 27.84
N LYS A 381 30.60 10.59 26.77
CA LYS A 381 30.54 12.04 26.61
C LYS A 381 29.15 12.46 26.11
N PRO A 382 28.60 13.60 26.56
CA PRO A 382 27.36 14.11 26.00
C PRO A 382 27.55 14.55 24.54
N LEU A 383 26.46 14.54 23.77
CA LEU A 383 26.42 15.11 22.43
C LEU A 383 26.53 16.66 22.50
N PRO A 384 27.13 17.31 21.48
CA PRO A 384 27.16 18.77 21.39
C PRO A 384 25.73 19.38 21.42
N PRO A 385 25.53 20.54 22.08
CA PRO A 385 24.20 21.19 22.14
C PRO A 385 23.61 21.57 20.79
N ASP A 386 24.45 21.82 19.79
CA ASP A 386 24.12 22.23 18.42
C ASP A 386 24.11 21.07 17.41
N ILE A 387 24.22 19.82 17.87
CA ILE A 387 24.40 18.63 17.02
C ILE A 387 23.31 18.48 15.95
N ALA A 388 22.08 18.93 16.20
CA ALA A 388 20.98 18.85 15.24
C ALA A 388 21.18 19.75 14.00
N SER A 389 22.08 20.73 14.07
CA SER A 389 22.42 21.64 12.96
C SER A 389 23.59 21.15 12.10
N HIS A 390 24.26 20.06 12.51
CA HIS A 390 25.44 19.56 11.85
C HIS A 390 25.08 18.83 10.54
N ARG A 391 25.97 18.91 9.56
CA ARG A 391 25.83 18.32 8.22
C ARG A 391 26.81 17.17 8.06
N CYS A 392 26.67 16.40 6.98
CA CYS A 392 27.66 15.37 6.69
C CYS A 392 29.06 15.97 6.55
N GLU A 393 30.02 15.49 7.35
CA GLU A 393 31.39 16.02 7.37
C GLU A 393 32.19 15.70 6.08
N GLU A 394 31.75 14.72 5.27
CA GLU A 394 32.44 14.32 4.04
C GLU A 394 31.90 15.02 2.78
N CYS A 395 30.58 15.10 2.62
CA CYS A 395 29.97 15.67 1.41
C CYS A 395 29.10 16.92 1.65
N ASN A 396 29.01 17.39 2.90
CA ASN A 396 28.19 18.53 3.30
C ASN A 396 26.69 18.38 2.98
N GLU A 397 26.22 17.16 2.75
CA GLU A 397 24.82 16.84 2.51
C GLU A 397 23.97 17.11 3.77
N GLU A 398 22.77 17.64 3.53
CA GLU A 398 21.84 18.10 4.57
C GLU A 398 20.76 17.06 4.88
N ARG A 399 20.51 16.15 3.94
CA ARG A 399 19.49 15.10 4.07
C ARG A 399 20.00 13.91 4.86
N GLU A 400 19.15 13.40 5.74
CA GLU A 400 19.43 12.28 6.64
C GLU A 400 20.82 12.36 7.30
N PRO A 401 21.09 13.38 8.13
CA PRO A 401 22.33 13.41 8.89
C PRO A 401 22.22 12.46 10.09
N TRP A 402 23.24 11.63 10.27
CA TRP A 402 23.35 10.62 11.31
C TRP A 402 24.57 10.94 12.17
N VAL A 403 24.44 10.74 13.47
CA VAL A 403 25.52 10.96 14.44
C VAL A 403 26.03 9.62 14.95
N CYS A 404 27.32 9.37 14.87
CA CYS A 404 27.92 8.17 15.46
C CYS A 404 27.86 8.28 17.00
N LEU A 405 27.28 7.29 17.68
CA LEU A 405 27.13 7.31 19.14
C LEU A 405 28.42 6.97 19.91
N GLN A 406 29.51 6.66 19.20
CA GLN A 406 30.81 6.36 19.81
C GLN A 406 31.81 7.52 19.66
N CYS A 407 31.83 8.23 18.52
CA CYS A 407 32.77 9.34 18.26
C CYS A 407 32.10 10.70 18.00
N HIS A 408 30.78 10.75 17.87
CA HIS A 408 29.96 11.95 17.62
C HIS A 408 30.18 12.64 16.27
N HIS A 409 30.94 12.04 15.35
CA HIS A 409 31.02 12.54 13.98
C HIS A 409 29.67 12.38 13.26
N VAL A 410 29.40 13.31 12.34
CA VAL A 410 28.15 13.42 11.60
C VAL A 410 28.37 13.06 10.14
N TYR A 411 27.61 12.09 9.65
CA TYR A 411 27.67 11.61 8.27
C TYR A 411 26.26 11.43 7.70
N CYS A 412 26.12 11.53 6.39
CA CYS A 412 24.84 11.23 5.73
C CYS A 412 24.52 9.74 5.81
N GLY A 413 23.21 9.44 5.86
CA GLY A 413 22.67 8.10 6.08
C GLY A 413 23.08 7.08 5.02
N ARG A 414 22.85 5.80 5.29
CA ARG A 414 23.22 4.70 4.38
C ARG A 414 22.59 4.78 2.98
N TYR A 415 21.43 5.43 2.87
CA TYR A 415 20.71 5.63 1.61
C TYR A 415 21.02 6.98 0.95
N VAL A 416 21.81 7.83 1.62
CA VAL A 416 22.24 9.13 1.14
C VAL A 416 23.77 9.14 1.10
N ASN A 417 24.38 8.80 -0.03
CA ASN A 417 25.82 8.65 -0.25
C ASN A 417 26.58 7.65 0.65
N GLY A 418 25.99 7.17 1.74
CA GLY A 418 26.51 6.03 2.51
C GLY A 418 27.67 6.32 3.46
N HIS A 419 28.01 7.58 3.75
CA HIS A 419 29.19 7.90 4.57
C HIS A 419 29.08 7.38 6.01
N MET A 420 27.90 7.32 6.64
CA MET A 420 27.78 6.70 7.97
C MET A 420 28.02 5.18 7.92
N LEU A 421 27.60 4.51 6.83
CA LEU A 421 27.88 3.10 6.61
C LEU A 421 29.38 2.86 6.39
N GLY A 422 30.01 3.70 5.57
CA GLY A 422 31.45 3.70 5.36
C GLY A 422 32.24 3.93 6.65
N HIS A 423 31.82 4.91 7.46
CA HIS A 423 32.38 5.18 8.77
C HIS A 423 32.28 3.95 9.66
N SER A 424 31.08 3.38 9.83
CA SER A 424 30.87 2.22 10.69
C SER A 424 31.75 1.02 10.30
N GLY A 425 31.89 0.76 8.99
CA GLY A 425 32.77 -0.29 8.48
C GLY A 425 34.27 -0.01 8.68
N GLY A 426 34.70 1.25 8.55
CA GLY A 426 36.11 1.65 8.65
C GLY A 426 36.62 1.84 10.08
N SER A 427 35.76 2.27 11.00
CA SER A 427 36.10 2.56 12.40
C SER A 427 35.62 1.48 13.39
N ALA A 428 34.83 0.51 12.92
CA ALA A 428 34.11 -0.45 13.75
C ALA A 428 33.21 0.21 14.80
N HIS A 429 32.66 1.39 14.51
CA HIS A 429 31.66 2.06 15.35
C HIS A 429 30.25 1.66 14.91
N PRO A 430 29.56 0.78 15.65
CA PRO A 430 28.37 0.10 15.13
C PRO A 430 27.07 0.89 15.30
N LEU A 431 27.04 1.89 16.18
CA LEU A 431 25.82 2.59 16.58
C LEU A 431 25.79 4.04 16.07
N ALA A 432 24.67 4.41 15.46
CA ALA A 432 24.40 5.78 15.06
C ALA A 432 22.94 6.18 15.32
N ILE A 433 22.72 7.46 15.60
CA ILE A 433 21.40 8.07 15.78
C ILE A 433 21.07 8.97 14.59
N SER A 434 19.88 8.82 14.04
CA SER A 434 19.35 9.67 12.96
C SER A 434 18.86 10.99 13.54
N LEU A 435 19.30 12.12 12.98
CA LEU A 435 18.77 13.43 13.35
C LEU A 435 17.40 13.70 12.71
N ALA A 436 16.98 12.91 11.71
CA ALA A 436 15.69 13.06 11.04
C ALA A 436 14.53 12.62 11.94
N ASP A 437 14.67 11.48 12.62
CA ASP A 437 13.60 10.82 13.38
C ASP A 437 14.04 10.31 14.76
N ILE A 438 15.28 10.56 15.18
CA ILE A 438 15.82 10.19 16.51
C ILE A 438 15.88 8.65 16.70
N SER A 439 15.73 7.89 15.61
CA SER A 439 15.91 6.45 15.62
C SER A 439 17.39 6.10 15.76
N VAL A 440 17.69 4.97 16.43
CA VAL A 440 19.06 4.47 16.60
C VAL A 440 19.20 3.19 15.82
N TRP A 441 20.24 3.10 15.01
CA TRP A 441 20.55 1.94 14.19
C TRP A 441 21.86 1.30 14.63
N CYS A 442 21.89 -0.03 14.63
CA CYS A 442 23.12 -0.80 14.77
C CYS A 442 23.49 -1.44 13.43
N PHE A 443 24.62 -1.03 12.86
CA PHE A 443 25.14 -1.55 11.59
C PHE A 443 25.59 -3.00 11.66
N LEU A 444 26.03 -3.47 12.83
CA LEU A 444 26.44 -4.87 13.02
C LEU A 444 25.26 -5.81 13.29
N CYS A 445 24.24 -5.33 14.01
CA CYS A 445 23.02 -6.12 14.23
C CYS A 445 22.02 -6.02 13.08
N ASP A 446 22.28 -5.14 12.12
CA ASP A 446 21.40 -4.78 11.00
C ASP A 446 19.96 -4.53 11.47
N SER A 447 19.81 -3.73 12.53
CA SER A 447 18.50 -3.51 13.18
C SER A 447 18.44 -2.16 13.88
N TYR A 448 17.22 -1.60 13.97
CA TYR A 448 16.93 -0.50 14.89
C TYR A 448 17.02 -0.98 16.34
N ILE A 449 17.56 -0.14 17.21
CA ILE A 449 17.76 -0.44 18.63
C ILE A 449 16.96 0.53 19.48
N HIS A 450 16.24 -0.01 20.46
CA HIS A 450 15.52 0.76 21.46
C HIS A 450 15.87 0.21 22.85
N HIS A 451 16.66 0.96 23.61
CA HIS A 451 17.12 0.54 24.93
C HIS A 451 17.28 1.76 25.85
N PRO A 452 17.00 1.64 27.17
CA PRO A 452 17.09 2.78 28.11
C PRO A 452 18.45 3.49 28.15
N SER A 453 19.55 2.79 27.82
CA SER A 453 20.88 3.41 27.75
C SER A 453 21.02 4.47 26.64
N LEU A 454 20.08 4.51 25.69
CA LEU A 454 20.05 5.49 24.59
C LEU A 454 19.32 6.78 24.97
N THR A 455 18.57 6.80 26.08
CA THR A 455 17.79 7.95 26.54
C THR A 455 18.60 9.24 26.66
N PRO A 456 19.85 9.24 27.18
CA PRO A 456 20.68 10.45 27.22
C PRO A 456 20.98 11.03 25.84
N ALA A 457 21.31 10.18 24.86
CA ALA A 457 21.62 10.61 23.50
C ALA A 457 20.36 11.11 22.79
N LYS A 458 19.24 10.38 22.90
CA LYS A 458 17.94 10.77 22.34
C LYS A 458 17.45 12.10 22.92
N SER A 459 17.57 12.28 24.23
CA SER A 459 17.19 13.53 24.91
C SER A 459 18.04 14.71 24.47
N SER A 460 19.35 14.48 24.24
CA SER A 460 20.27 15.52 23.78
C SER A 460 19.95 15.95 22.34
N VAL A 461 19.68 14.99 21.45
CA VAL A 461 19.25 15.27 20.07
C VAL A 461 17.89 15.97 20.05
N HIS A 462 16.94 15.51 20.86
CA HIS A 462 15.61 16.13 20.97
C HIS A 462 15.71 17.59 21.43
N LEU A 463 16.47 17.86 22.50
CA LEU A 463 16.70 19.22 22.99
C LEU A 463 17.38 20.10 21.94
N SER A 464 18.39 19.58 21.25
CA SER A 464 19.07 20.30 20.17
C SER A 464 18.13 20.64 19.00
N LYS A 465 17.20 19.73 18.67
CA LYS A 465 16.28 19.85 17.54
C LYS A 465 15.06 20.73 17.83
N PHE A 466 14.49 20.64 19.03
CA PHE A 466 13.20 21.26 19.35
C PHE A 466 13.29 22.38 20.40
N GLY A 467 14.43 22.53 21.07
CA GLY A 467 14.61 23.55 22.12
C GLY A 467 13.89 23.25 23.43
N GLU A 468 13.33 22.06 23.58
CA GLU A 468 12.62 21.59 24.79
C GLU A 468 13.06 20.18 25.18
N HIS A 469 12.76 19.76 26.42
CA HIS A 469 13.01 18.40 26.87
C HIS A 469 11.86 17.46 26.46
N PRO A 470 12.13 16.17 26.19
CA PRO A 470 11.09 15.20 25.87
C PRO A 470 10.05 15.14 27.00
N SER A 471 8.76 15.18 26.66
CA SER A 471 7.66 15.03 27.63
C SER A 471 7.75 13.67 28.33
N SER A 472 7.24 13.56 29.56
CA SER A 472 7.41 12.39 30.43
C SER A 472 6.91 11.05 29.86
N GLY A 473 6.14 11.07 28.76
CA GLY A 473 5.72 9.87 28.02
C GLY A 473 6.66 9.43 26.88
N GLN A 474 7.73 10.17 26.60
CA GLN A 474 8.74 9.86 25.56
C GLN A 474 10.06 9.33 26.14
N GLN A 475 10.13 9.13 27.46
CA GLN A 475 11.35 8.74 28.18
C GLN A 475 11.50 7.23 28.39
N HIS A 476 10.53 6.42 27.95
CA HIS A 476 10.51 4.98 28.14
C HIS A 476 10.73 4.21 26.84
#